data_AF-A0A133KCU9-F1
#
_entry.id   AF-A0A133KCU9-F1
#
_cell.length_a   1.000
_cell.length_b   1.000
_cell.length_c   1.000
_cell.angle_alpha   90.00
_cell.angle_beta   90.00
_cell.angle_gamma   90.00
#
_symmetry.space_group_name_H-M   'P 1'
#
loop_
_entity.id
_entity.type
_entity.pdbx_description
1 polymer ?
#
loop_
_entity_poly.entity_id
_entity_poly.type
_entity_poly.pdbx_seq_one_letter_code
_entity_poly.pdbx_strand_id
1 'polypeptide(L)' 'KGKEEGREEGREELLQTIVSRMLKNGLEPQLIVDMTGLTQTEVEKIKQQLEHS' A
#
# COMPACT_ATOMS: atom_id res chain seq x y z
N LYS A 1 20.99 8.87 -12.13
CA LYS A 1 20.16 9.18 -10.94
C LYS A 1 18.67 9.02 -11.25
N GLY A 2 18.10 9.64 -12.29
CA GLY A 2 16.65 9.51 -12.57
C GLY A 2 16.08 8.11 -12.94
N LYS A 3 16.89 7.11 -13.30
CA LYS A 3 16.37 5.75 -13.59
C LYS A 3 16.10 4.92 -12.33
N GLU A 4 16.77 5.22 -11.23
CA GLU A 4 16.66 4.50 -9.96
C GLU A 4 15.49 5.06 -9.16
N GLU A 5 15.37 6.40 -9.12
CA GLU A 5 14.23 7.14 -8.56
C GLU A 5 12.91 6.71 -9.21
N GLY A 6 12.80 6.72 -10.54
CA GLY A 6 11.57 6.29 -11.23
C GLY A 6 11.22 4.80 -11.04
N ARG A 7 12.20 3.96 -10.69
CA ARG A 7 11.95 2.54 -10.36
C ARG A 7 11.42 2.40 -8.93
N GLU A 8 11.91 3.22 -8.01
CA GLU A 8 11.46 3.25 -6.62
C GLU A 8 10.04 3.82 -6.51
N GLU A 9 9.77 4.95 -7.17
CA GLU A 9 8.44 5.56 -7.27
C GLU A 9 7.41 4.57 -7.85
N GLY A 10 7.73 3.92 -8.97
CA GLY A 10 6.83 2.93 -9.57
C GLY A 10 6.57 1.71 -8.69
N ARG A 11 7.50 1.37 -7.78
CA ARG A 11 7.30 0.30 -6.80
C ARG A 11 6.37 0.74 -5.67
N GLU A 12 6.54 1.97 -5.17
CA GLU A 12 5.67 2.54 -4.13
C GLU A 12 4.22 2.70 -4.63
N GLU A 13 4.04 3.24 -5.84
CA GLU A 13 2.72 3.40 -6.46
C GLU A 13 2.00 2.05 -6.65
N LEU A 14 2.75 1.03 -7.08
CA LEU A 14 2.20 -0.31 -7.25
C LEU A 14 1.77 -0.91 -5.91
N LEU A 15 2.59 -0.77 -4.87
CA LEU A 15 2.27 -1.26 -3.52
C LEU A 15 1.03 -0.57 -2.96
N GLN A 16 0.94 0.75 -3.05
CA GLN A 16 -0.26 1.50 -2.63
C GLN A 16 -1.52 1.02 -3.37
N THR A 17 -1.41 0.80 -4.69
CA THR A 17 -2.54 0.32 -5.50
C THR A 17 -3.01 -1.06 -5.07
N ILE A 18 -2.07 -1.98 -4.83
CA ILE A 18 -2.38 -3.36 -4.42
C ILE A 18 -3.03 -3.37 -3.03
N VAL A 19 -2.43 -2.68 -2.05
CA VAL A 19 -2.94 -2.58 -0.68
C VAL A 19 -4.34 -1.96 -0.67
N SER A 20 -4.55 -0.89 -1.45
CA SER A 20 -5.84 -0.25 -1.56
C SER A 20 -6.93 -1.18 -2.09
N ARG A 21 -6.61 -2.02 -3.08
CA ARG A 21 -7.53 -3.03 -3.61
C ARG A 21 -7.82 -4.13 -2.59
N MET A 22 -6.81 -4.58 -1.86
CA MET A 22 -6.97 -5.56 -0.79
C MET A 22 -7.92 -5.05 0.30
N LEU A 23 -7.70 -3.81 0.78
CA LEU A 23 -8.58 -3.15 1.76
C LEU A 23 -10.02 -3.01 1.23
N LYS A 24 -10.20 -2.56 -0.01
CA LYS A 24 -11.53 -2.44 -0.64
C LYS A 24 -12.25 -3.79 -0.81
N ASN A 25 -11.50 -4.87 -0.97
CA ASN A 25 -12.05 -6.23 -1.04
C ASN A 25 -12.33 -6.83 0.34
N GLY A 26 -12.16 -6.07 1.43
CA GLY A 26 -12.46 -6.51 2.79
C GLY A 26 -11.38 -7.40 3.40
N LEU A 27 -10.14 -7.38 2.89
CA LEU A 27 -9.05 -8.07 3.55
C LEU A 27 -8.68 -7.34 4.84
N GLU A 28 -8.46 -8.12 5.89
CA GLU A 28 -8.03 -7.64 7.20
C GLU A 28 -6.66 -6.95 7.12
N PRO A 29 -6.45 -5.78 7.76
CA PRO A 29 -5.17 -5.07 7.74
C PRO A 29 -3.98 -5.92 8.18
N GLN A 30 -4.16 -6.81 9.16
CA GLN A 30 -3.11 -7.72 9.62
C GLN A 30 -2.69 -8.71 8.52
N LEU A 31 -3.64 -9.25 7.75
CA LEU A 31 -3.33 -10.15 6.63
C LEU A 31 -2.58 -9.42 5.52
N ILE A 32 -2.90 -8.14 5.29
CA ILE A 32 -2.21 -7.31 4.31
C ILE A 32 -0.75 -7.06 4.73
N VAL A 33 -0.51 -6.77 6.02
CA VAL A 33 0.84 -6.67 6.60
C VAL A 33 1.64 -7.94 6.31
N ASP A 34 1.06 -9.11 6.60
CA ASP A 34 1.73 -10.40 6.43
C ASP A 34 2.05 -10.71 4.95
N MET A 35 1.17 -10.33 4.01
CA MET A 35 1.36 -10.60 2.57
C MET A 35 2.28 -9.60 1.87
N THR A 36 2.30 -8.35 2.30
CA THR A 36 3.01 -7.26 1.61
C THR A 36 4.35 -6.93 2.27
N GLY A 37 4.54 -7.34 3.53
CA GLY A 37 5.70 -6.97 4.34
C GLY A 37 5.69 -5.51 4.79
N LEU A 38 4.57 -4.79 4.58
CA LEU A 38 4.38 -3.44 5.08
C LEU A 38 4.12 -3.46 6.58
N THR A 39 4.40 -2.34 7.23
CA THR A 39 4.05 -2.14 8.62
C THR A 39 2.55 -1.87 8.79
N GLN A 40 2.01 -2.18 9.97
CA GLN A 40 0.64 -1.86 10.34
C GLN A 40 0.32 -0.36 10.12
N THR A 41 1.27 0.52 10.42
CA THR A 41 1.12 1.97 10.25
C THR A 41 1.00 2.38 8.78
N GLU A 42 1.75 1.75 7.88
CA GLU A 42 1.65 2.04 6.44
C GLU A 42 0.30 1.59 5.87
N VAL A 43 -0.16 0.40 6.25
CA VAL A 43 -1.47 -0.11 5.86
C VAL A 43 -2.59 0.80 6.39
N GLU A 44 -2.50 1.25 7.64
CA GLU A 44 -3.52 2.14 8.22
C GLU A 44 -3.52 3.53 7.56
N LYS A 45 -2.36 4.07 7.18
CA LYS A 45 -2.28 5.32 6.41
C LYS A 45 -3.01 5.20 5.07
N ILE A 46 -2.79 4.10 4.34
CA ILE A 46 -3.46 3.85 3.06
C ILE A 46 -4.97 3.70 3.27
N LYS A 47 -5.39 2.99 4.32
CA LYS A 47 -6.80 2.86 4.69
C LYS A 47 -7.45 4.21 5.00
N GLN A 48 -6.81 5.07 5.78
CA GLN A 48 -7.31 6.43 6.06
C GLN A 48 -7.43 7.26 4.78
N GLN A 49 -6.45 7.17 3.86
CA GLN A 49 -6.53 7.86 2.56
C GLN A 49 -7.74 7.39 1.73
N LEU A 50 -8.12 6.12 1.83
CA LEU A 50 -9.32 5.59 1.16
C LEU A 50 -10.64 6.06 1.79
N GLU A 51 -10.68 6.30 3.10
CA GLU A 51 -11.86 6.82 3.81
C GLU A 51 -12.10 8.32 3.56
N HIS A 52 -11.04 9.05 3.18
CA HIS A 52 -11.08 10.49 2.90
C HIS A 52 -11.11 10.84 1.40
N SER A 53 -11.21 9.85 0.51
CA SER A 53 -11.32 10.01 -0.95
C SER A 53 -12.74 9.81 -1.45
#